data_AF-A0A7C6L989-F1
#
_entry.id   AF-A0A7C6L989-F1
#
_cell.length_a   1.000
_cell.length_b   1.000
_cell.length_c   1.000
_cell.angle_alpha   90.00
_cell.angle_beta   90.00
_cell.angle_gamma   90.00
#
_symmetry.space_group_name_H-M   'P 1'
#
loop_
_entity.id
_entity.type
_entity.pdbx_description
1 polymer ?
#
loop_
_entity_poly.entity_id
_entity_poly.type
_entity_poly.pdbx_seq_one_letter_code
_entity_poly.pdbx_strand_id
1 'polypeptide(L)'
;IFKVCNRRQIAYLPGCATATEIGFAQELGAEIVKVFPGGNIGGPSFVKNIKGPMSWSKIMVTGGVEPTEESLSAWFKAGVTCVGIGSNLFPEEVLSNREWVKITEICQKSLSIIAKYKQ
;
A
#
# COMPACT_ATOMS: atom_id res chain seq x y z
N ILE A 1 18.01 -8.33 -3.81
CA ILE A 1 17.50 -9.60 -3.22
C ILE A 1 16.64 -10.44 -4.16
N PHE A 2 16.09 -9.86 -5.25
CA PHE A 2 15.30 -10.57 -6.27
C PHE A 2 15.79 -11.98 -6.64
N LYS A 3 17.08 -12.14 -6.99
CA LYS A 3 17.63 -13.47 -7.32
C LYS A 3 17.36 -14.52 -6.23
N VAL A 4 17.47 -14.15 -4.96
CA VAL A 4 17.22 -15.05 -3.82
C VAL A 4 15.73 -15.33 -3.66
N CYS A 5 14.89 -14.28 -3.70
CA CYS A 5 13.44 -14.39 -3.57
C CYS A 5 12.83 -15.23 -4.69
N ASN A 6 13.20 -14.94 -5.95
CA ASN A 6 12.72 -15.67 -7.12
C ASN A 6 13.14 -17.14 -7.05
N ARG A 7 14.40 -17.45 -6.73
CA ARG A 7 14.86 -18.84 -6.59
C ARG A 7 14.13 -19.60 -5.48
N ARG A 8 13.73 -18.91 -4.41
CA ARG A 8 13.02 -19.51 -3.27
C ARG A 8 11.50 -19.42 -3.36
N GLN A 9 10.97 -18.85 -4.44
CA GLN A 9 9.53 -18.62 -4.61
C GLN A 9 8.91 -17.83 -3.43
N ILE A 10 9.67 -16.86 -2.91
CA ILE A 10 9.21 -15.97 -1.84
C ILE A 10 8.81 -14.64 -2.48
N ALA A 11 7.55 -14.23 -2.26
CA ALA A 11 7.06 -12.95 -2.74
C ALA A 11 7.90 -11.79 -2.18
N TYR A 12 8.30 -10.88 -3.06
CA TYR A 12 9.08 -9.69 -2.71
C TYR A 12 8.41 -8.45 -3.32
N LEU A 13 8.05 -7.52 -2.44
CA LEU A 13 7.42 -6.25 -2.80
C LEU A 13 8.45 -5.12 -2.58
N PRO A 14 9.28 -4.80 -3.60
CA PRO A 14 10.33 -3.79 -3.45
C PRO A 14 9.75 -2.39 -3.23
N GLY A 15 10.42 -1.60 -2.40
CA GLY A 15 10.13 -0.18 -2.22
C GLY A 15 10.57 0.63 -3.44
N CYS A 16 9.70 1.49 -3.96
CA CYS A 16 9.95 2.38 -5.09
C CYS A 16 9.36 3.77 -4.79
N ALA A 17 9.99 4.82 -5.32
CA ALA A 17 9.52 6.20 -5.22
C ALA A 17 9.40 6.89 -6.60
N THR A 18 9.82 6.24 -7.69
CA THR A 18 9.82 6.80 -9.05
C THR A 18 9.31 5.80 -10.09
N ALA A 19 8.90 6.29 -11.27
CA ALA A 19 8.48 5.44 -12.38
C ALA A 19 9.60 4.49 -12.85
N THR A 20 10.85 4.97 -12.90
CA THR A 20 12.00 4.16 -13.32
C THR A 20 12.26 3.00 -12.35
N GLU A 21 12.20 3.25 -11.04
CA GLU A 21 12.36 2.19 -10.03
C GLU A 21 11.23 1.15 -10.10
N ILE A 22 9.99 1.60 -10.37
CA ILE A 22 8.84 0.71 -10.56
C ILE A 22 9.07 -0.19 -11.78
N GLY A 23 9.46 0.38 -12.92
CA GLY A 23 9.73 -0.37 -14.14
C GLY A 23 10.87 -1.38 -13.95
N PHE A 24 11.97 -0.96 -13.31
CA PHE A 24 13.10 -1.84 -13.01
C PHE A 24 12.71 -2.98 -12.07
N ALA A 25 11.90 -2.72 -11.05
CA ALA A 25 11.38 -3.76 -10.18
C ALA A 25 10.53 -4.80 -10.94
N GLN A 26 9.69 -4.35 -11.86
CA GLN A 26 8.85 -5.22 -12.70
C GLN A 26 9.70 -6.07 -13.66
N GLU A 27 10.74 -5.48 -14.26
CA GLU A 27 11.70 -6.19 -15.12
C GLU A 27 12.38 -7.35 -14.37
N LEU A 28 12.67 -7.15 -13.08
CA LEU A 28 13.25 -8.18 -12.21
C LEU A 28 12.23 -9.21 -11.68
N GLY A 29 10.95 -9.08 -12.05
CA GLY A 29 9.88 -10.01 -11.74
C GLY A 29 9.04 -9.64 -10.52
N ALA A 30 9.04 -8.37 -10.06
CA ALA A 30 8.10 -7.95 -9.02
C ALA A 30 6.66 -7.96 -9.55
N GLU A 31 5.81 -8.79 -8.95
CA GLU A 31 4.38 -8.78 -9.26
C GLU A 31 3.68 -7.55 -8.66
N ILE A 32 4.06 -7.14 -7.45
CA ILE A 32 3.54 -5.96 -6.76
C ILE A 32 4.73 -5.10 -6.32
N VAL A 33 4.66 -3.79 -6.57
CA VAL A 33 5.65 -2.82 -6.09
C VAL A 33 5.09 -2.03 -4.91
N LYS A 34 5.95 -1.69 -3.94
CA LYS A 34 5.59 -0.86 -2.79
C LYS A 34 5.99 0.59 -3.04
N VAL A 35 5.01 1.48 -3.18
CA VAL A 35 5.24 2.93 -3.21
C VAL A 35 5.39 3.44 -1.77
N PHE A 36 6.56 3.96 -1.43
CA PHE A 36 6.88 4.45 -0.09
C PHE A 36 7.93 5.56 -0.11
N PRO A 37 7.81 6.62 0.73
CA PRO A 37 6.67 6.95 1.61
C PRO A 37 5.57 7.69 0.85
N GLY A 38 4.45 7.00 0.54
CA GLY A 38 3.44 7.41 -0.44
C GLY A 38 2.88 8.83 -0.26
N GLY A 39 2.53 9.21 0.96
CA GLY A 39 2.03 10.55 1.28
C GLY A 39 3.03 11.67 0.96
N ASN A 40 4.33 11.41 1.08
CA ASN A 40 5.39 12.40 0.85
C ASN A 40 5.83 12.46 -0.63
N ILE A 41 5.53 11.44 -1.42
CA ILE A 41 5.93 11.36 -2.84
C ILE A 41 4.76 11.61 -3.80
N GLY A 42 3.85 12.51 -3.42
CA GLY A 42 2.75 12.97 -4.26
C GLY A 42 1.39 12.33 -3.96
N GLY A 43 1.30 11.45 -2.96
CA GLY A 43 0.03 10.94 -2.48
C GLY A 43 -0.72 10.11 -3.54
N PRO A 44 -2.07 10.08 -3.48
CA PRO A 44 -2.89 9.38 -4.47
C PRO A 44 -2.64 9.85 -5.92
N SER A 45 -2.26 11.12 -6.11
CA SER A 45 -2.00 11.67 -7.46
C SER A 45 -0.80 10.99 -8.14
N PHE A 46 0.23 10.61 -7.37
CA PHE A 46 1.38 9.86 -7.89
C PHE A 46 0.94 8.51 -8.46
N VAL A 47 0.14 7.74 -7.71
CA VAL A 47 -0.37 6.44 -8.16
C VAL A 47 -1.17 6.59 -9.45
N LYS A 48 -2.09 7.56 -9.48
CA LYS A 48 -2.90 7.85 -10.68
C LYS A 48 -2.02 8.19 -11.90
N ASN A 49 -0.97 8.98 -11.70
CA ASN A 49 -0.04 9.38 -12.77
C ASN A 49 0.83 8.21 -13.25
N ILE A 50 1.28 7.31 -12.36
CA ILE A 50 2.00 6.08 -12.75
C ILE A 50 1.10 5.13 -13.54
N LYS A 51 -0.17 5.02 -13.15
CA LYS A 51 -1.16 4.17 -13.84
C LYS A 51 -1.48 4.61 -15.27
N GLY A 52 -1.18 5.86 -15.64
CA GLY A 52 -1.30 6.36 -17.01
C GLY A 52 -0.45 5.55 -18.01
N PRO A 53 0.90 5.61 -17.91
CA PRO A 53 1.79 4.84 -18.77
C PRO A 53 1.95 3.36 -18.37
N MET A 54 1.65 2.99 -17.12
CA MET A 54 1.87 1.64 -16.59
C MET A 54 0.60 1.05 -15.96
N SER A 55 -0.50 1.00 -16.72
CA SER A 55 -1.83 0.59 -16.24
C SER A 55 -1.86 -0.81 -15.61
N TRP A 56 -0.97 -1.71 -16.06
CA TRP A 56 -0.80 -3.07 -15.54
C TRP A 56 -0.13 -3.14 -14.16
N SER A 57 0.53 -2.07 -13.70
CA SER A 57 1.31 -2.09 -12.46
C SER A 57 0.44 -2.39 -11.25
N LYS A 58 0.72 -3.45 -10.50
CA LYS A 58 0.08 -3.66 -9.19
C LYS A 58 0.86 -2.90 -8.12
N ILE A 59 0.19 -1.96 -7.46
CA ILE A 59 0.84 -1.00 -6.54
C ILE A 59 0.28 -1.21 -5.14
N MET A 60 1.16 -1.50 -4.19
CA MET A 60 0.93 -1.34 -2.77
C MET A 60 1.42 0.05 -2.35
N VAL A 61 0.65 0.83 -1.59
CA VAL A 61 1.17 2.08 -1.01
C VAL A 61 1.34 1.97 0.51
N THR A 62 2.36 2.63 1.07
CA THR A 62 2.55 2.76 2.52
C THR A 62 3.14 4.13 2.83
N GLY A 63 2.83 4.67 4.02
CA GLY A 63 3.21 6.02 4.44
C GLY A 63 2.15 7.03 4.01
N GLY A 64 1.52 7.69 4.96
CA GLY A 64 0.37 8.59 4.70
C GLY A 64 -0.94 7.86 4.39
N VAL A 65 -1.10 6.61 4.83
CA VAL A 65 -2.38 5.87 4.75
C VAL A 65 -3.01 5.86 6.14
N GLU A 66 -4.25 6.31 6.24
CA GLU A 66 -5.03 6.33 7.47
C GLU A 66 -6.22 5.38 7.37
N PRO A 67 -6.68 4.77 8.48
CA PRO A 67 -7.87 3.91 8.52
C PRO A 67 -9.18 4.74 8.48
N THR A 68 -9.25 5.74 7.62
CA THR A 68 -10.38 6.64 7.42
C THR A 68 -10.98 6.45 6.03
N GLU A 69 -12.28 6.73 5.87
CA GLU A 69 -12.94 6.59 4.56
C GLU A 69 -12.37 7.56 3.52
N GLU A 70 -12.02 8.77 3.95
CA GLU A 70 -11.38 9.77 3.09
C GLU A 70 -10.02 9.28 2.57
N SER A 71 -9.12 8.85 3.46
CA SER A 71 -7.79 8.36 3.06
C SER A 71 -7.88 7.12 2.18
N LEU A 72 -8.60 6.08 2.64
CA LEU A 72 -8.71 4.81 1.93
C LEU A 72 -9.36 5.00 0.56
N SER A 73 -10.50 5.71 0.48
CA SER A 73 -11.18 5.90 -0.79
C SER A 73 -10.31 6.67 -1.80
N ALA A 74 -9.53 7.65 -1.36
CA ALA A 74 -8.62 8.38 -2.24
C ALA A 74 -7.55 7.46 -2.85
N TRP A 75 -6.95 6.58 -2.04
CA TRP A 75 -5.95 5.61 -2.51
C TRP A 75 -6.54 4.58 -3.48
N PHE A 76 -7.67 3.96 -3.13
CA PHE A 76 -8.31 2.95 -4.00
C PHE A 76 -8.83 3.55 -5.31
N LYS A 77 -9.42 4.77 -5.29
CA LYS A 77 -9.81 5.48 -6.51
C LYS A 77 -8.62 5.86 -7.39
N ALA A 78 -7.43 6.05 -6.82
CA ALA A 78 -6.21 6.26 -7.59
C ALA A 78 -5.66 4.98 -8.26
N GLY A 79 -6.20 3.81 -7.92
CA GLY A 79 -5.86 2.54 -8.56
C GLY A 79 -4.81 1.70 -7.83
N VAL A 80 -4.61 1.90 -6.52
CA VAL A 80 -3.79 0.97 -5.73
C VAL A 80 -4.42 -0.43 -5.72
N THR A 81 -3.58 -1.46 -5.72
CA THR A 81 -4.00 -2.85 -5.54
C THR A 81 -4.23 -3.16 -4.07
N CYS A 82 -3.41 -2.59 -3.19
CA CYS A 82 -3.55 -2.71 -1.75
C CYS A 82 -2.88 -1.53 -1.03
N VAL A 83 -3.15 -1.41 0.26
CA VAL A 83 -2.54 -0.40 1.13
C VAL A 83 -1.87 -1.09 2.32
N GLY A 84 -0.76 -0.53 2.78
CA GLY A 84 -0.13 -0.86 4.05
C GLY A 84 -0.37 0.25 5.06
N ILE A 85 -0.99 -0.09 6.19
CA ILE A 85 -1.26 0.82 7.31
C ILE A 85 -0.38 0.40 8.49
N GLY A 86 0.49 1.31 8.94
CA GLY A 86 1.42 1.07 10.04
C GLY A 86 0.89 1.60 11.37
N SER A 87 1.57 2.60 11.93
CA SER A 87 1.23 3.25 13.21
C SER A 87 -0.23 3.71 13.31
N ASN A 88 -0.86 4.12 12.20
CA ASN A 88 -2.26 4.52 12.19
C ASN A 88 -3.23 3.36 12.45
N LEU A 89 -2.84 2.11 12.17
CA LEU A 89 -3.63 0.91 12.49
C LEU A 89 -3.34 0.41 13.91
N PHE A 90 -2.15 0.70 14.42
CA PHE A 90 -1.68 0.30 15.75
C PHE A 90 -1.19 1.52 16.55
N PRO A 91 -2.09 2.38 17.04
CA PRO A 91 -1.70 3.54 17.83
C PRO A 91 -0.91 3.11 19.09
N GLU A 92 0.16 3.83 19.42
CA GLU A 92 1.06 3.46 20.53
C GLU A 92 0.33 3.38 21.87
N GLU A 93 -0.58 4.31 22.14
CA GLU A 93 -1.41 4.31 23.35
C GLU A 93 -2.28 3.05 23.44
N VAL A 94 -2.95 2.67 22.34
CA VAL A 94 -3.80 1.48 22.24
C VAL A 94 -2.99 0.20 22.47
N LEU A 95 -1.77 0.13 21.93
CA LEU A 95 -0.85 -0.98 22.17
C LEU A 95 -0.38 -1.04 23.62
N SER A 96 0.02 0.10 24.19
CA SER A 96 0.53 0.19 25.56
C SER A 96 -0.52 -0.21 26.60
N ASN A 97 -1.79 0.14 26.35
CA ASN A 97 -2.93 -0.20 27.18
C ASN A 97 -3.53 -1.58 26.87
N ARG A 98 -2.98 -2.32 25.90
CA ARG A 98 -3.47 -3.65 25.46
C ARG A 98 -4.94 -3.64 25.03
N GLU A 99 -5.37 -2.57 24.39
CA GLU A 99 -6.76 -2.35 23.98
C GLU A 99 -7.08 -3.09 22.66
N TRP A 100 -7.01 -4.43 22.68
CA TRP A 100 -7.17 -5.28 21.49
C TRP A 100 -8.51 -5.13 20.77
N VAL A 101 -9.56 -4.79 21.52
CA VAL A 101 -10.90 -4.53 20.96
C VAL A 101 -10.85 -3.31 20.01
N LYS A 102 -10.16 -2.23 20.39
CA LYS A 102 -10.03 -1.05 19.52
C LYS A 102 -9.29 -1.37 18.23
N ILE A 103 -8.22 -2.18 18.28
CA ILE A 103 -7.50 -2.62 17.07
C ILE A 103 -8.44 -3.44 16.17
N THR A 104 -9.26 -4.32 16.77
CA THR A 104 -10.26 -5.11 16.04
C THR A 104 -11.27 -4.21 15.33
N GLU A 105 -11.79 -3.19 16.02
CA GLU A 105 -12.72 -2.21 15.45
C GLU A 105 -12.10 -1.41 14.30
N ILE A 106 -10.86 -0.94 14.45
CA ILE A 106 -10.15 -0.21 13.37
C ILE A 106 -9.96 -1.11 12.15
N CYS A 107 -9.56 -2.37 12.35
CA CYS A 107 -9.43 -3.36 11.28
C CYS A 107 -10.76 -3.62 10.57
N GLN A 108 -11.83 -3.88 11.32
CA GLN A 108 -13.17 -4.14 10.77
C GLN A 108 -13.68 -2.94 9.96
N LYS A 109 -13.54 -1.73 10.50
CA LYS A 109 -13.92 -0.49 9.81
C LYS A 109 -13.12 -0.31 8.52
N SER A 110 -11.80 -0.47 8.58
CA SER A 110 -10.92 -0.34 7.41
C SER A 110 -11.30 -1.33 6.31
N LEU A 111 -11.48 -2.60 6.67
CA LEU A 111 -11.89 -3.65 5.73
C LEU A 111 -13.27 -3.37 5.12
N SER A 112 -14.21 -2.87 5.91
CA SER A 112 -15.56 -2.52 5.45
C SER A 112 -15.53 -1.37 4.44
N ILE A 113 -14.68 -0.37 4.65
CA ILE A 113 -14.46 0.73 3.70
C ILE A 113 -13.83 0.17 2.41
N ILE A 114 -12.76 -0.62 2.53
CA ILE A 114 -12.03 -1.18 1.37
C ILE A 114 -12.95 -2.05 0.50
N ALA A 115 -13.85 -2.82 1.11
CA ALA A 115 -14.80 -3.65 0.39
C ALA A 115 -15.70 -2.87 -0.58
N LYS A 116 -15.97 -1.57 -0.32
CA LYS A 116 -16.73 -0.69 -1.22
C LYS A 116 -15.99 -0.35 -2.52
N TYR A 117 -14.66 -0.49 -2.53
CA TYR A 117 -13.79 -0.07 -3.64
C TYR A 117 -13.03 -1.23 -4.29
N LYS A 118 -13.29 -2.47 -3.85
CA LYS A 118 -12.73 -3.66 -4.47
C LYS A 118 -13.40 -3.84 -5.84
N GLN A 119 -12.63 -3.70 -6.91
CA GLN A 119 -13.05 -4.12 -8.26
C GLN A 119 -13.01 -5.64 -8.37
#